data_AF-A0A9N9UMF7-F1
#
_entry.id   AF-A0A9N9UMF7-F1
#
_cell.length_a   1.000
_cell.length_b   1.000
_cell.length_c   1.000
_cell.angle_alpha   90.00
_cell.angle_beta   90.00
_cell.angle_gamma   90.00
#
_symmetry.space_group_name_H-M   'P 1'
#
loop_
_entity.id
_entity.type
_entity.pdbx_description
1 polymer ?
#
loop_
_entity_poly.entity_id
_entity_poly.type
_entity_poly.pdbx_seq_one_letter_code
_entity_poly.pdbx_strand_id
1 'polypeptide(L)'
;MARQRKSKEPKSAADIKLKQPDRSGPSDKTLLDLAQGKDLFSQAEERRRELAKERGEVIEERRAEDDEEERNVLSPGADRFMEAMLYTISLSMLHLTFDILVQKQYGKEMDYRDVAIRTARAWVVFLILFWPLHPHEANPTLLPGFPRKYQQPLRQTIFGIMSAVSGCYLIHISNNYDYLAVMKQAPPVGCLWLWAVIELELVNAVLSLIVAGGYLWYYDYKVY
;
A
#
# COMPACT_ATOMS: atom_id res chain seq x y z
N MET A 1 51.74 67.05 -17.93
CA MET A 1 51.40 65.83 -18.72
C MET A 1 51.05 64.71 -17.73
N ALA A 2 49.76 64.38 -17.59
CA ALA A 2 49.31 63.36 -16.64
C ALA A 2 49.35 61.98 -17.30
N ARG A 3 50.17 61.08 -16.76
CA ARG A 3 50.33 59.70 -17.22
C ARG A 3 49.10 58.89 -16.79
N GLN A 4 48.18 58.63 -17.72
CA GLN A 4 47.04 57.73 -17.48
C GLN A 4 47.57 56.33 -17.09
N ARG A 5 47.28 55.90 -15.86
CA ARG A 5 47.42 54.50 -15.43
C ARG A 5 46.35 53.68 -16.17
N LYS A 6 46.75 52.78 -17.07
CA LYS A 6 45.86 51.71 -17.56
C LYS A 6 45.47 50.84 -16.36
N SER A 7 44.20 50.88 -15.99
CA SER A 7 43.59 49.97 -15.02
C SER A 7 43.68 48.54 -15.54
N LYS A 8 44.21 47.63 -14.71
CA LYS A 8 44.27 46.20 -14.99
C LYS A 8 42.86 45.65 -14.79
N GLU A 9 42.18 45.30 -15.88
CA GLU A 9 40.85 44.67 -15.80
C GLU A 9 40.95 43.35 -15.00
N PRO A 10 39.97 43.03 -14.14
CA PRO A 10 39.95 41.77 -13.42
C PRO A 10 39.83 40.62 -14.43
N LYS A 11 40.66 39.59 -14.28
CA LYS A 11 40.58 38.39 -15.13
C LYS A 11 39.15 37.83 -15.05
N SER A 12 38.50 37.70 -16.20
CA SER A 12 37.20 37.04 -16.35
C SER A 12 37.24 35.66 -15.69
N ALA A 13 36.14 35.24 -15.05
CA ALA A 13 36.04 33.93 -14.38
C ALA A 13 36.38 32.75 -15.32
N ALA A 14 36.28 32.94 -16.64
CA ALA A 14 36.66 31.98 -17.66
C ALA A 14 38.19 31.73 -17.79
N ASP A 15 39.04 32.66 -17.33
CA ASP A 15 40.51 32.56 -17.44
C ASP A 15 41.18 31.88 -16.23
N ILE A 16 40.39 31.47 -15.23
CA ILE A 16 40.88 30.73 -14.07
C ILE A 16 40.93 29.25 -14.46
N LYS A 17 42.13 28.70 -14.70
CA LYS A 17 42.31 27.25 -14.89
C LYS A 17 41.88 26.51 -13.61
N LEU A 18 40.67 25.95 -13.63
CA LEU A 18 40.14 25.13 -12.56
C LEU A 18 40.88 23.79 -12.56
N LYS A 19 41.76 23.60 -11.58
CA LYS A 19 42.43 22.32 -11.33
C LYS A 19 41.44 21.45 -10.54
N GLN A 20 41.02 20.33 -11.12
CA GLN A 20 40.13 19.42 -10.40
C GLN A 20 40.90 18.78 -9.22
N PRO A 21 40.23 18.56 -8.08
CA PRO A 21 40.81 17.80 -6.98
C PRO A 21 41.12 16.39 -7.45
N ASP A 22 42.20 15.83 -6.91
CA ASP A 22 42.59 14.46 -7.23
C ASP A 22 41.47 13.49 -6.82
N ARG A 23 41.02 12.69 -7.78
CA ARG A 23 39.97 11.68 -7.61
C ARG A 23 40.55 10.27 -7.52
N SER A 24 41.87 10.14 -7.40
CA SER A 24 42.47 8.86 -7.02
C SER A 24 41.89 8.45 -5.67
N GLY A 25 41.11 7.37 -5.66
CA GLY A 25 40.60 6.78 -4.42
C GLY A 25 41.76 6.35 -3.51
N PRO A 26 41.48 6.03 -2.23
CA PRO A 26 42.48 5.55 -1.30
C PRO A 26 43.23 4.35 -1.90
N SER A 27 44.56 4.44 -1.98
CA SER A 27 45.42 3.38 -2.52
C SER A 27 45.71 2.26 -1.50
N ASP A 28 45.30 2.46 -0.24
CA ASP A 28 45.39 1.46 0.81
C ASP A 28 44.25 0.45 0.68
N LYS A 29 44.51 -0.79 1.10
CA LYS A 29 43.50 -1.86 1.10
C LYS A 29 42.26 -1.41 1.88
N THR A 30 41.10 -1.50 1.25
CA THR A 30 39.85 -1.12 1.90
C THR A 30 39.51 -2.11 3.01
N LEU A 31 38.67 -1.68 3.95
CA LEU A 31 38.16 -2.58 5.00
C LEU A 31 37.40 -3.76 4.39
N LEU A 32 36.77 -3.57 3.23
CA LEU A 32 36.14 -4.64 2.46
C LEU A 32 37.17 -5.61 1.90
N ASP A 33 38.29 -5.12 1.35
CA ASP A 33 39.36 -5.98 0.83
C ASP A 33 40.03 -6.79 1.95
N LEU A 34 40.22 -6.18 3.12
CA LEU A 34 40.75 -6.86 4.31
C LEU A 34 39.76 -7.89 4.87
N ALA A 35 38.46 -7.59 4.80
CA ALA A 35 37.40 -8.51 5.21
C ALA A 35 37.28 -9.71 4.28
N GLN A 36 37.39 -9.47 2.97
CA GLN A 36 37.40 -10.49 1.93
C GLN A 36 38.67 -11.36 2.03
N GLY A 37 39.84 -10.76 2.28
CA GLY A 37 41.10 -11.51 2.41
C GLY A 37 41.19 -12.39 3.66
N LYS A 38 40.33 -12.18 4.66
CA LYS A 38 40.23 -12.99 5.88
C LYS A 38 38.99 -13.87 5.92
N ASP A 39 38.22 -13.90 4.83
CA ASP A 39 36.99 -14.67 4.69
C ASP A 39 36.01 -14.46 5.86
N LEU A 40 35.85 -13.19 6.29
CA LEU A 40 34.98 -12.86 7.44
C LEU A 40 33.50 -13.01 7.12
N PHE A 41 33.12 -12.91 5.84
CA PHE A 41 31.73 -13.04 5.41
C PHE A 41 31.24 -14.49 5.52
N SER A 42 32.06 -15.46 5.12
CA SER A 42 31.74 -16.89 5.29
C SER A 42 31.66 -17.26 6.77
N GLN A 43 32.61 -16.80 7.59
CA GLN A 43 32.62 -17.04 9.04
C GLN A 43 31.40 -16.41 9.74
N ALA A 44 30.98 -15.21 9.33
CA ALA A 44 29.78 -14.59 9.84
C ALA A 44 28.51 -15.36 9.45
N GLU A 45 28.47 -15.90 8.23
CA GLU A 45 27.37 -16.72 7.74
C GLU A 45 27.29 -18.07 8.48
N GLU A 46 28.43 -18.74 8.69
CA GLU A 46 28.54 -19.96 9.49
C GLU A 46 28.10 -19.73 10.93
N ARG A 47 28.59 -18.68 11.58
CA ARG A 47 28.18 -18.29 12.94
C ARG A 47 26.68 -18.04 13.02
N ARG A 48 26.10 -17.36 12.03
CA ARG A 48 24.66 -17.10 11.95
C ARG A 48 23.90 -18.41 11.78
N ARG A 49 24.42 -19.35 10.98
CA ARG A 49 23.84 -20.69 10.78
C ARG A 49 23.86 -21.53 12.06
N GLU A 50 24.92 -21.46 12.84
CA GLU A 50 25.02 -22.13 14.13
C GLU A 50 24.00 -21.56 15.14
N LEU A 51 23.91 -20.24 15.27
CA LEU A 51 22.99 -19.58 16.20
C LEU A 51 21.52 -19.84 15.88
N ALA A 52 21.16 -19.90 14.59
CA ALA A 52 19.78 -20.23 14.20
C ALA A 52 19.46 -21.72 14.40
N LYS A 53 20.43 -22.63 14.25
CA LYS A 53 20.26 -24.04 14.66
C LYS A 53 20.03 -24.18 16.16
N GLU A 54 20.77 -23.46 16.99
CA GLU A 54 20.57 -23.44 18.45
C GLU A 54 19.20 -22.89 18.86
N ARG A 55 18.67 -21.92 18.09
CA ARG A 55 17.36 -21.30 18.31
C ARG A 55 16.19 -22.09 17.71
N GLY A 56 16.47 -23.11 16.90
CA GLY A 56 15.44 -23.91 16.22
C GLY A 56 14.75 -23.19 15.06
N GLU A 57 15.44 -22.22 14.43
CA GLU A 57 14.93 -21.46 13.27
C GLU A 57 15.41 -22.10 11.95
N VAL A 58 14.49 -22.28 10.99
CA VAL A 58 14.82 -22.77 9.64
C VAL A 58 15.38 -21.60 8.84
N ILE A 59 16.65 -21.70 8.42
CA ILE A 59 17.31 -20.68 7.61
C ILE A 59 17.02 -20.99 6.14
N GLU A 60 16.14 -20.21 5.50
CA GLU A 60 16.12 -20.15 4.04
C GLU A 60 17.38 -19.41 3.57
N GLU A 61 18.16 -20.05 2.68
CA GLU A 61 19.28 -19.40 1.98
C GLU A 61 18.72 -18.32 1.03
N ARG A 62 18.47 -17.11 1.55
CA ARG A 62 18.22 -15.94 0.71
C ARG A 62 19.54 -15.42 0.16
N ARG A 63 19.67 -15.52 -1.16
CA ARG A 63 20.66 -14.85 -1.98
C ARG A 63 20.65 -13.35 -1.65
N ALA A 64 21.83 -12.82 -1.32
CA ALA A 64 22.01 -11.45 -0.88
C ALA A 64 21.87 -10.44 -2.03
N GLU A 65 20.65 -10.08 -2.41
CA GLU A 65 20.41 -8.90 -3.27
C GLU A 65 19.23 -8.00 -2.84
N ASP A 66 18.53 -8.25 -1.70
CA ASP A 66 17.37 -7.43 -1.27
C ASP A 66 17.39 -7.07 0.25
N ASP A 67 18.51 -6.57 0.77
CA ASP A 67 18.65 -6.14 2.17
C ASP A 67 18.30 -4.65 2.40
N GLU A 68 17.16 -4.16 1.87
CA GLU A 68 16.60 -2.86 2.33
C GLU A 68 15.16 -2.91 2.86
N GLU A 69 14.39 -3.98 2.64
CA GLU A 69 13.02 -4.07 3.18
C GLU A 69 12.96 -4.91 4.45
N GLU A 70 13.00 -4.18 5.57
CA GLU A 70 12.47 -4.54 6.90
C GLU A 70 12.84 -5.92 7.46
N ARG A 71 13.78 -5.90 8.42
CA ARG A 71 13.93 -6.99 9.40
C ARG A 71 12.60 -7.17 10.14
N ASN A 72 11.78 -8.10 9.68
CA ASN A 72 10.54 -8.48 10.33
C ASN A 72 10.82 -8.97 11.76
N VAL A 73 10.61 -8.08 12.76
CA VAL A 73 10.80 -8.37 14.19
C VAL A 73 9.62 -9.22 14.73
N LEU A 74 8.54 -9.34 13.97
CA LEU A 74 7.31 -10.02 14.37
C LEU A 74 7.20 -11.43 13.78
N SER A 75 6.51 -12.32 14.50
CA SER A 75 6.10 -13.63 13.96
C SER A 75 5.21 -13.44 12.72
N PRO A 76 5.30 -14.29 11.67
CA PRO A 76 4.48 -14.16 10.46
C PRO A 76 2.97 -14.06 10.71
N GLY A 77 2.47 -14.67 11.79
CA GLY A 77 1.06 -14.55 12.18
C GLY A 77 0.72 -13.20 12.86
N ALA A 78 1.67 -12.65 13.61
CA ALA A 78 1.52 -11.36 14.28
C ALA A 78 1.59 -10.21 13.25
N ASP A 79 2.48 -10.32 12.27
CA ASP A 79 2.60 -9.35 11.18
C ASP A 79 1.29 -9.24 10.39
N ARG A 80 0.76 -10.38 9.92
CA ARG A 80 -0.58 -10.46 9.29
C ARG A 80 -1.69 -9.86 10.13
N PHE A 81 -1.70 -10.14 11.42
CA PHE A 81 -2.72 -9.63 12.32
C PHE A 81 -2.62 -8.11 12.46
N MET A 82 -1.42 -7.57 12.64
CA MET A 82 -1.20 -6.14 12.77
C MET A 82 -1.54 -5.40 11.48
N GLU A 83 -1.16 -5.95 10.32
CA GLU A 83 -1.55 -5.42 9.01
C GLU A 83 -3.08 -5.41 8.85
N ALA A 84 -3.75 -6.54 9.12
CA ALA A 84 -5.20 -6.62 9.03
C ALA A 84 -5.91 -5.64 9.97
N MET A 85 -5.41 -5.50 11.19
CA MET A 85 -5.91 -4.52 12.16
C MET A 85 -5.76 -3.10 11.63
N LEU A 86 -4.58 -2.74 11.10
CA LEU A 86 -4.28 -1.41 10.59
C LEU A 86 -5.25 -1.03 9.47
N TYR A 87 -5.32 -1.85 8.42
CA TYR A 87 -6.19 -1.59 7.27
C TYR A 87 -7.67 -1.54 7.64
N THR A 88 -8.13 -2.46 8.49
CA THR A 88 -9.56 -2.53 8.86
C THR A 88 -9.95 -1.40 9.79
N ILE A 89 -9.06 -0.95 10.68
CA ILE A 89 -9.27 0.28 11.47
C ILE A 89 -9.39 1.48 10.53
N SER A 90 -8.48 1.66 9.57
CA SER A 90 -8.56 2.75 8.60
C SER A 90 -9.87 2.71 7.79
N LEU A 91 -10.29 1.52 7.35
CA LEU A 91 -11.54 1.34 6.61
C LEU A 91 -12.77 1.62 7.50
N SER A 92 -12.73 1.27 8.77
CA SER A 92 -13.81 1.58 9.72
C SER A 92 -13.92 3.07 10.03
N MET A 93 -12.79 3.79 10.05
CA MET A 93 -12.77 5.26 10.14
C MET A 93 -13.42 5.88 8.90
N LEU A 94 -13.10 5.37 7.70
CA LEU A 94 -13.76 5.82 6.46
C LEU A 94 -15.28 5.56 6.51
N HIS A 95 -15.69 4.37 6.96
CA HIS A 95 -17.09 4.02 7.13
C HIS A 95 -17.80 4.96 8.11
N LEU A 96 -17.16 5.27 9.25
CA LEU A 96 -17.67 6.24 10.22
C LEU A 96 -17.87 7.61 9.56
N THR A 97 -16.90 8.08 8.77
CA THR A 97 -17.01 9.34 8.04
C THR A 97 -18.20 9.33 7.08
N PHE A 98 -18.35 8.27 6.28
CA PHE A 98 -19.51 8.15 5.39
C PHE A 98 -20.84 8.07 6.14
N ASP A 99 -20.92 7.31 7.24
CA ASP A 99 -22.13 7.21 8.06
C ASP A 99 -22.54 8.58 8.62
N ILE A 100 -21.58 9.37 9.10
CA ILE A 100 -21.83 10.73 9.58
C ILE A 100 -22.26 11.64 8.44
N LEU A 101 -21.54 11.64 7.31
CA LEU A 101 -21.85 12.50 6.17
C LEU A 101 -23.26 12.26 5.63
N VAL A 102 -23.65 11.00 5.47
CA VAL A 102 -24.98 10.66 4.94
C VAL A 102 -26.08 11.03 5.94
N GLN A 103 -25.88 10.83 7.24
CA GLN A 103 -26.84 11.29 8.25
C GLN A 103 -27.00 12.80 8.26
N LYS A 104 -25.89 13.55 8.08
CA LYS A 104 -25.92 15.01 7.97
C LYS A 104 -26.60 15.48 6.68
N GLN A 105 -26.36 14.81 5.56
CA GLN A 105 -26.99 15.12 4.27
C GLN A 105 -28.52 15.02 4.32
N TYR A 106 -29.05 14.04 5.07
CA TYR A 106 -30.50 13.84 5.23
C TYR A 106 -31.09 14.45 6.51
N GLY A 107 -30.34 15.30 7.21
CA GLY A 107 -30.83 16.04 8.39
C GLY A 107 -31.25 15.16 9.57
N LYS A 108 -30.67 13.96 9.71
CA LYS A 108 -31.00 13.05 10.82
C LYS A 108 -30.26 13.44 12.10
N GLU A 109 -30.97 13.40 13.23
CA GLU A 109 -30.38 13.53 14.56
C GLU A 109 -29.46 12.33 14.88
N MET A 110 -28.20 12.61 15.21
CA MET A 110 -27.19 11.59 15.49
C MET A 110 -27.28 11.09 16.93
N ASP A 111 -27.52 9.79 17.08
CA ASP A 111 -27.17 9.08 18.31
C ASP A 111 -25.75 8.53 18.19
N TYR A 112 -24.81 9.12 18.94
CA TYR A 112 -23.40 8.74 18.94
C TYR A 112 -23.19 7.28 19.38
N ARG A 113 -24.06 6.74 20.24
CA ARG A 113 -23.95 5.35 20.68
C ARG A 113 -24.26 4.40 19.54
N ASP A 114 -25.31 4.69 18.78
CA ASP A 114 -25.70 3.87 17.64
C ASP A 114 -24.67 3.96 16.50
N VAL A 115 -24.11 5.14 16.26
CA VAL A 115 -23.01 5.34 15.29
C VAL A 115 -21.79 4.51 15.67
N ALA A 116 -21.41 4.52 16.95
CA ALA A 116 -20.28 3.73 17.45
C ALA A 116 -20.52 2.22 17.28
N ILE A 117 -21.72 1.73 17.61
CA ILE A 117 -22.07 0.31 17.45
C ILE A 117 -22.05 -0.09 15.97
N ARG A 118 -22.61 0.73 15.07
CA ARG A 118 -22.56 0.45 13.62
C ARG A 118 -21.14 0.41 13.09
N THR A 119 -20.30 1.35 13.52
CA THR A 119 -18.88 1.40 13.13
C THR A 119 -18.11 0.18 13.63
N ALA A 120 -18.33 -0.22 14.89
CA ALA A 120 -17.71 -1.43 15.45
C ALA A 120 -18.16 -2.70 14.71
N ARG A 121 -19.45 -2.81 14.35
CA ARG A 121 -19.95 -3.92 13.54
C ARG A 121 -19.33 -3.94 12.15
N ALA A 122 -19.25 -2.78 11.49
CA ALA A 122 -18.62 -2.65 10.17
C ALA A 122 -17.14 -3.06 10.25
N TRP A 123 -16.42 -2.64 11.29
CA TRP A 123 -15.04 -3.02 11.53
C TRP A 123 -14.86 -4.54 11.64
N VAL A 124 -15.68 -5.23 12.44
CA VAL A 124 -15.63 -6.70 12.56
C VAL A 124 -15.90 -7.38 11.20
N VAL A 125 -16.88 -6.88 10.43
CA VAL A 125 -17.17 -7.40 9.09
C VAL A 125 -15.98 -7.18 8.16
N PHE A 126 -15.38 -5.99 8.16
CA PHE A 126 -14.19 -5.71 7.37
C PHE A 126 -13.01 -6.58 7.78
N LEU A 127 -12.80 -6.85 9.07
CA LEU A 127 -11.76 -7.76 9.54
C LEU A 127 -11.96 -9.18 8.98
N ILE A 128 -13.19 -9.70 9.03
CA ILE A 128 -13.53 -11.03 8.50
C ILE A 128 -13.35 -11.10 6.98
N LEU A 129 -13.68 -10.03 6.25
CA LEU A 129 -13.52 -9.96 4.80
C LEU A 129 -12.06 -9.77 4.39
N PHE A 130 -11.34 -8.91 5.09
CA PHE A 130 -9.96 -8.56 4.80
C PHE A 130 -9.02 -9.72 5.07
N TRP A 131 -9.23 -10.44 6.17
CA TRP A 131 -8.36 -11.54 6.59
C TRP A 131 -8.11 -12.58 5.48
N PRO A 132 -9.11 -13.12 4.75
CA PRO A 132 -8.89 -14.06 3.65
C PRO A 132 -8.59 -13.40 2.29
N LEU A 133 -9.05 -12.18 2.03
CA LEU A 133 -8.97 -11.58 0.70
C LEU A 133 -7.70 -10.72 0.47
N HIS A 134 -7.12 -10.15 1.53
CA HIS A 134 -5.96 -9.28 1.40
C HIS A 134 -4.69 -10.08 1.05
N PRO A 135 -3.90 -9.64 0.05
CA PRO A 135 -2.65 -10.29 -0.30
C PRO A 135 -1.66 -10.14 0.86
N HIS A 136 -1.14 -11.26 1.34
CA HIS A 136 -0.10 -11.26 2.35
C HIS A 136 1.14 -11.93 1.76
N GLU A 137 2.29 -11.26 1.82
CA GLU A 137 3.53 -11.73 1.19
C GLU A 137 3.95 -13.11 1.70
N ALA A 138 3.68 -13.41 2.97
CA ALA A 138 4.02 -14.69 3.57
C ALA A 138 3.12 -15.86 3.14
N ASN A 139 1.93 -15.64 2.55
CA ASN A 139 1.10 -16.73 2.04
C ASN A 139 0.09 -16.28 0.96
N PRO A 140 0.39 -16.49 -0.34
CA PRO A 140 -0.50 -16.07 -1.44
C PRO A 140 -1.78 -16.93 -1.58
N THR A 141 -1.98 -17.90 -0.69
CA THR A 141 -3.01 -18.93 -0.81
C THR A 141 -4.38 -18.42 -0.38
N LEU A 142 -5.13 -17.85 -1.33
CA LEU A 142 -6.54 -17.42 -1.13
C LEU A 142 -7.47 -18.61 -0.81
N LEU A 143 -7.29 -19.74 -1.50
CA LEU A 143 -8.07 -20.97 -1.32
C LEU A 143 -7.12 -22.15 -1.05
N PRO A 144 -7.23 -22.83 0.11
CA PRO A 144 -6.42 -24.00 0.40
C PRO A 144 -6.75 -25.10 -0.62
N GLY A 145 -5.78 -25.46 -1.47
CA GLY A 145 -5.92 -26.51 -2.49
C GLY A 145 -5.93 -26.04 -3.95
N PHE A 146 -5.94 -24.73 -4.23
CA PHE A 146 -5.91 -24.22 -5.61
C PHE A 146 -4.48 -23.91 -6.09
N PRO A 147 -4.13 -24.13 -7.38
CA PRO A 147 -2.78 -23.88 -7.88
C PRO A 147 -2.36 -22.41 -7.75
N ARG A 148 -1.17 -22.17 -7.18
CA ARG A 148 -0.61 -20.82 -6.92
C ARG A 148 -0.59 -19.89 -8.14
N LYS A 149 -0.43 -20.43 -9.35
CA LYS A 149 -0.39 -19.66 -10.60
C LYS A 149 -1.69 -18.91 -10.91
N TYR A 150 -2.83 -19.46 -10.48
CA TYR A 150 -4.15 -18.89 -10.77
C TYR A 150 -4.73 -18.08 -9.60
N GLN A 151 -4.06 -18.04 -8.44
CA GLN A 151 -4.56 -17.31 -7.27
C GLN A 151 -4.53 -15.79 -7.48
N GLN A 152 -3.49 -15.27 -8.13
CA GLN A 152 -3.38 -13.84 -8.49
C GLN A 152 -4.50 -13.39 -9.45
N PRO A 153 -4.70 -14.01 -10.63
CA PRO A 153 -5.78 -13.60 -11.53
C PRO A 153 -7.18 -13.85 -10.95
N LEU A 154 -7.35 -14.90 -10.13
CA LEU A 154 -8.61 -15.14 -9.42
C LEU A 154 -8.93 -14.00 -8.45
N ARG A 155 -7.97 -13.55 -7.64
CA ARG A 155 -8.14 -12.42 -6.72
C ARG A 155 -8.51 -11.14 -7.48
N GLN A 156 -7.77 -10.82 -8.54
CA GLN A 156 -8.07 -9.66 -9.40
C GLN A 156 -9.47 -9.76 -10.03
N THR A 157 -9.91 -10.95 -10.45
CA THR A 157 -11.26 -11.17 -10.97
C THR A 157 -12.32 -10.96 -9.90
N ILE A 158 -12.11 -11.47 -8.67
CA ILE A 158 -13.03 -11.30 -7.55
C ILE A 158 -13.18 -9.82 -7.20
N PHE A 159 -12.07 -9.09 -7.06
CA PHE A 159 -12.11 -7.65 -6.78
C PHE A 159 -12.66 -6.83 -7.96
N GLY A 160 -12.44 -7.28 -9.20
CA GLY A 160 -13.04 -6.68 -10.40
C GLY A 160 -14.56 -6.78 -10.40
N ILE A 161 -15.09 -7.97 -10.13
CA ILE A 161 -16.53 -8.21 -10.01
C ILE A 161 -17.09 -7.45 -8.81
N MET A 162 -16.42 -7.51 -7.65
CA MET A 162 -16.84 -6.79 -6.45
C MET A 162 -16.90 -5.29 -6.71
N SER A 163 -15.88 -4.72 -7.35
CA SER A 163 -15.82 -3.30 -7.70
C SER A 163 -16.95 -2.91 -8.66
N ALA A 164 -17.17 -3.68 -9.72
CA ALA A 164 -18.24 -3.41 -10.68
C ALA A 164 -19.64 -3.51 -10.04
N VAL A 165 -19.89 -4.57 -9.27
CA VAL A 165 -21.19 -4.80 -8.61
C VAL A 165 -21.44 -3.74 -7.54
N SER A 166 -20.48 -3.47 -6.65
CA SER A 166 -20.62 -2.46 -5.60
C SER A 166 -20.77 -1.05 -6.16
N GLY A 167 -20.02 -0.69 -7.21
CA GLY A 167 -20.14 0.60 -7.89
C GLY A 167 -21.51 0.78 -8.55
N CYS A 168 -21.95 -0.17 -9.36
CA CYS A 168 -23.28 -0.14 -9.99
C CYS A 168 -24.40 -0.14 -8.94
N TYR A 169 -24.27 -0.94 -7.88
CA TYR A 169 -25.25 -1.00 -6.80
C TYR A 169 -25.32 0.33 -6.03
N LEU A 170 -24.19 0.98 -5.75
CA LEU A 170 -24.17 2.28 -5.08
C LEU A 170 -24.91 3.35 -5.91
N ILE A 171 -24.69 3.36 -7.23
CA ILE A 171 -25.40 4.25 -8.16
C ILE A 171 -26.90 3.94 -8.15
N HIS A 172 -27.26 2.66 -8.21
CA HIS A 172 -28.64 2.20 -8.25
C HIS A 172 -29.41 2.56 -6.97
N ILE A 173 -28.82 2.35 -5.78
CA ILE A 173 -29.48 2.69 -4.52
C ILE A 173 -29.66 4.20 -4.37
N SER A 174 -28.68 4.98 -4.81
CA SER A 174 -28.71 6.44 -4.68
C SER A 174 -29.78 7.08 -5.57
N ASN A 175 -30.16 6.41 -6.68
CA ASN A 175 -31.16 6.93 -7.61
C ASN A 175 -32.58 6.37 -7.40
N ASN A 176 -32.72 5.12 -6.92
CA ASN A 176 -34.03 4.44 -6.89
C ASN A 176 -34.60 4.22 -5.49
N TYR A 177 -33.79 4.27 -4.44
CA TYR A 177 -34.24 3.96 -3.09
C TYR A 177 -34.49 5.21 -2.26
N ASP A 178 -35.40 5.09 -1.29
CA ASP A 178 -35.66 6.14 -0.32
C ASP A 178 -34.45 6.42 0.58
N TYR A 179 -34.39 7.64 1.11
CA TYR A 179 -33.29 8.14 1.94
C TYR A 179 -32.89 7.21 3.10
N LEU A 180 -33.85 6.51 3.73
CA LEU A 180 -33.55 5.58 4.83
C LEU A 180 -32.73 4.36 4.38
N ALA A 181 -32.98 3.88 3.17
CA ALA A 181 -32.23 2.76 2.60
C ALA A 181 -30.84 3.21 2.17
N VAL A 182 -30.74 4.37 1.51
CA VAL A 182 -29.45 4.98 1.13
C VAL A 182 -28.57 5.18 2.36
N MET A 183 -29.12 5.77 3.42
CA MET A 183 -28.37 6.03 4.66
C MET A 183 -27.84 4.78 5.37
N LYS A 184 -28.51 3.63 5.22
CA LYS A 184 -28.07 2.36 5.84
C LYS A 184 -27.07 1.59 4.97
N GLN A 185 -27.18 1.71 3.65
CA GLN A 185 -26.45 0.84 2.72
C GLN A 185 -25.28 1.54 2.03
N ALA A 186 -25.39 2.84 1.75
CA ALA A 186 -24.37 3.57 1.02
C ALA A 186 -23.01 3.61 1.75
N PRO A 187 -22.93 3.84 3.08
CA PRO A 187 -21.64 3.85 3.77
C PRO A 187 -20.85 2.53 3.66
N PRO A 188 -21.40 1.34 4.00
CA PRO A 188 -20.65 0.09 3.88
C PRO A 188 -20.39 -0.31 2.42
N VAL A 189 -21.34 -0.08 1.49
CA VAL A 189 -21.14 -0.38 0.07
C VAL A 189 -20.05 0.51 -0.54
N GLY A 190 -20.03 1.80 -0.19
CA GLY A 190 -19.00 2.74 -0.62
C GLY A 190 -17.61 2.34 -0.14
N CYS A 191 -17.47 1.91 1.13
CA CYS A 191 -16.21 1.38 1.65
C CYS A 191 -15.78 0.09 0.93
N LEU A 192 -16.69 -0.85 0.67
CA LEU A 192 -16.38 -2.06 -0.07
C LEU A 192 -15.95 -1.76 -1.51
N TRP A 193 -16.62 -0.83 -2.18
CA TRP A 193 -16.26 -0.42 -3.53
C TRP A 193 -14.87 0.20 -3.57
N LEU A 194 -14.58 1.13 -2.66
CA LEU A 194 -13.27 1.79 -2.57
C LEU A 194 -12.16 0.79 -2.25
N TRP A 195 -12.40 -0.13 -1.31
CA TRP A 195 -11.45 -1.20 -1.00
C TRP A 195 -11.17 -2.07 -2.24
N ALA A 196 -12.22 -2.47 -2.96
CA ALA A 196 -12.07 -3.28 -4.18
C ALA A 196 -11.31 -2.54 -5.28
N VAL A 197 -11.48 -1.22 -5.43
CA VAL A 197 -10.74 -0.43 -6.41
C VAL A 197 -9.26 -0.30 -6.05
N ILE A 198 -8.94 -0.10 -4.76
CA ILE A 198 -7.54 0.04 -4.29
C ILE A 198 -6.74 -1.26 -4.49
N GLU A 199 -7.39 -2.41 -4.34
CA GLU A 199 -6.76 -3.73 -4.45
C GLU A 199 -6.61 -4.21 -5.92
N LEU A 200 -7.27 -3.54 -6.87
CA LEU A 200 -7.15 -3.85 -8.29
C LEU A 200 -5.87 -3.28 -8.89
N GLU A 201 -5.30 -4.00 -9.85
CA GLU A 201 -4.27 -3.43 -10.72
C GLU A 201 -4.84 -2.24 -11.51
N LEU A 202 -4.00 -1.24 -11.78
CA LEU A 202 -4.41 0.04 -12.36
C LEU A 202 -5.32 -0.11 -13.60
N VAL A 203 -4.99 -1.04 -14.51
CA VAL A 203 -5.78 -1.28 -15.73
C VAL A 203 -7.16 -1.85 -15.39
N ASN A 204 -7.22 -2.82 -14.48
CA ASN A 204 -8.48 -3.44 -14.06
C ASN A 204 -9.35 -2.47 -13.25
N ALA A 205 -8.72 -1.61 -12.43
CA ALA A 205 -9.40 -0.56 -11.68
C ALA A 205 -10.04 0.48 -12.63
N VAL A 206 -9.30 0.94 -13.65
CA VAL A 206 -9.84 1.85 -14.66
C VAL A 206 -10.99 1.19 -15.42
N LEU A 207 -10.84 -0.09 -15.80
CA LEU A 207 -11.90 -0.83 -16.48
C LEU A 207 -13.17 -0.96 -15.63
N SER A 208 -13.05 -1.30 -14.34
CA SER A 208 -14.20 -1.43 -13.44
C SER A 208 -14.92 -0.10 -13.23
N LEU A 209 -14.18 1.02 -13.17
CA LEU A 209 -14.76 2.36 -13.11
C LEU A 209 -15.46 2.76 -14.42
N ILE A 210 -14.92 2.38 -15.57
CA ILE A 210 -15.59 2.59 -16.87
C ILE A 210 -16.91 1.81 -16.90
N VAL A 211 -16.95 0.58 -16.37
CA VAL A 211 -18.19 -0.20 -16.27
C VAL A 211 -19.22 0.51 -15.40
N ALA A 212 -18.84 1.00 -14.22
CA ALA A 212 -19.73 1.74 -13.33
C ALA A 212 -20.22 3.06 -13.98
N GLY A 213 -19.35 3.80 -14.65
CA GLY A 213 -19.70 5.01 -15.38
C GLY A 213 -20.59 4.74 -16.60
N GLY A 214 -20.34 3.65 -17.32
CA GLY A 214 -21.18 3.19 -18.42
C GLY A 214 -22.57 2.77 -17.95
N TYR A 215 -22.67 2.13 -16.78
CA TYR A 215 -23.95 1.81 -16.14
C TYR A 215 -24.74 3.09 -15.81
N LEU A 216 -24.08 4.12 -15.27
CA LEU A 216 -24.70 5.41 -15.01
C LEU A 216 -25.28 6.04 -16.28
N TRP A 217 -24.50 6.03 -17.38
CA TRP A 217 -24.92 6.60 -18.65
C TRP A 217 -26.06 5.83 -19.31
N TYR A 218 -26.02 4.49 -19.25
CA TYR A 218 -27.04 3.64 -19.86
C TYR A 218 -28.43 3.80 -19.19
N TYR A 219 -28.46 4.00 -17.87
CA TYR A 219 -29.70 4.14 -17.11
C TYR A 219 -30.14 5.61 -16.92
N ASP A 220 -29.43 6.58 -17.50
CA ASP A 220 -29.68 8.03 -17.35
C ASP A 220 -29.78 8.48 -15.89
N TYR A 221 -28.96 7.87 -15.03
CA TYR A 221 -28.94 8.17 -13.60
C TYR A 221 -28.21 9.49 -13.34
N LYS A 222 -28.69 10.25 -12.35
CA LYS A 222 -28.10 11.54 -11.98
C LYS A 222 -27.18 11.37 -10.78
N VAL A 223 -26.02 12.02 -10.85
CA VAL A 223 -25.13 12.20 -9.69
C VAL A 223 -25.50 13.53 -9.05
N TYR A 224 -25.91 13.52 -7.78
CA TYR A 224 -26.23 14.71 -6.98
C TYR A 224 -25.21 14.90 -5.87
#